data_AF-A0A497RAQ5-F1
#
_entry.id   AF-A0A497RAQ5-F1
#
_cell.length_a   1.000
_cell.length_b   1.000
_cell.length_c   1.000
_cell.angle_alpha   90.00
_cell.angle_beta   90.00
_cell.angle_gamma   90.00
#
_symmetry.space_group_name_H-M   'P 1'
#
loop_
_entity.id
_entity.type
_entity.pdbx_description
1 polymer ?
#
loop_
_entity_poly.entity_id
_entity_poly.type
_entity_poly.pdbx_seq_one_letter_code
_entity_poly.pdbx_strand_id
1 'polypeptide(L)'
;MSVIARSLKTSLKNLKRKGFLKTGAVVMADKGFCSYYNYNTALKRYRVVPVIWLKENMSITKLLSMISTPLRCFLENNTKELSFFKKLVKILVIWRG
;
A
#
# COMPACT_ATOMS: atom_id res chain seq x y z
N MET A 1 -16.65 -11.90 22.94
CA MET A 1 -15.21 -11.70 22.69
C MET A 1 -15.01 -11.22 21.26
N SER A 2 -14.87 -9.91 21.05
CA SER A 2 -14.61 -9.30 19.75
C SER A 2 -13.11 -9.23 19.51
N VAL A 3 -12.58 -10.06 18.61
CA VAL A 3 -11.19 -9.97 18.18
C VAL A 3 -11.01 -8.67 17.40
N ILE A 4 -10.41 -7.68 18.04
CA ILE A 4 -10.04 -6.37 17.49
C ILE A 4 -9.31 -6.59 16.15
N ALA A 5 -9.77 -5.88 15.11
CA ALA A 5 -9.27 -5.95 13.74
C ALA A 5 -7.73 -6.02 13.68
N ARG A 6 -7.20 -7.18 13.27
CA ARG A 6 -5.76 -7.39 13.11
C ARG A 6 -5.27 -6.46 11.98
N SER A 7 -4.42 -5.47 12.28
CA SER A 7 -3.92 -4.49 11.29
C SER A 7 -3.20 -5.13 10.09
N LEU A 8 -3.39 -4.58 8.86
CA LEU A 8 -2.69 -5.04 7.64
C LEU A 8 -1.17 -5.07 7.84
N LYS A 9 -0.64 -4.09 8.58
CA LYS A 9 0.78 -4.00 8.93
C LYS A 9 1.29 -5.26 9.62
N THR A 10 0.52 -5.81 10.56
CA THR A 10 0.90 -7.02 11.29
C THR A 10 0.96 -8.22 10.36
N SER A 11 -0.04 -8.36 9.47
CA SER A 11 -0.05 -9.41 8.45
C SER A 11 1.14 -9.31 7.50
N LEU A 12 1.41 -8.11 6.95
CA LEU A 12 2.56 -7.87 6.08
C LEU A 12 3.91 -8.10 6.79
N LYS A 13 4.03 -7.72 8.08
CA LYS A 13 5.21 -8.00 8.89
C LYS A 13 5.46 -9.50 9.00
N ASN A 14 4.40 -10.28 9.27
CA ASN A 14 4.50 -11.72 9.40
C ASN A 14 4.87 -12.39 8.06
N LEU A 15 4.26 -11.97 6.95
CA LEU A 15 4.59 -12.48 5.61
C LEU A 15 6.02 -12.15 5.21
N LYS A 16 6.49 -10.94 5.49
CA LYS A 16 7.88 -10.54 5.24
C LYS A 16 8.86 -11.37 6.07
N ARG A 17 8.57 -11.58 7.36
CA ARG A 17 9.42 -12.41 8.24
C ARG A 17 9.52 -13.85 7.76
N LYS A 18 8.46 -14.39 7.17
CA LYS A 18 8.42 -15.74 6.60
C LYS A 18 8.99 -15.82 5.17
N GLY A 19 9.44 -14.70 4.57
CA GLY A 19 10.00 -14.67 3.21
C GLY A 19 8.97 -14.69 2.07
N PHE A 20 7.67 -14.68 2.37
CA PHE A 20 6.62 -14.74 1.35
C PHE A 20 6.31 -13.39 0.69
N LEU A 21 6.73 -12.27 1.30
CA LEU A 21 6.45 -10.94 0.78
C LEU A 21 7.63 -10.41 -0.04
N LYS A 22 7.51 -10.47 -1.36
CA LYS A 22 8.49 -9.88 -2.29
C LYS A 22 8.16 -8.42 -2.59
N THR A 23 9.19 -7.62 -2.83
CA THR A 23 9.05 -6.25 -3.34
C THR A 23 8.28 -6.26 -4.67
N GLY A 24 7.29 -5.39 -4.81
CA GLY A 24 6.42 -5.31 -5.98
C GLY A 24 5.25 -6.30 -5.99
N ALA A 25 5.15 -7.20 -5.01
CA ALA A 25 4.04 -8.15 -4.92
C ALA A 25 2.69 -7.42 -4.78
N VAL A 26 1.63 -8.03 -5.31
CA VAL A 26 0.25 -7.59 -5.11
C VAL A 26 -0.29 -8.27 -3.85
N VAL A 27 -0.90 -7.49 -2.96
CA VAL A 27 -1.54 -7.99 -1.74
C VAL A 27 -3.00 -7.58 -1.78
N MET A 28 -3.89 -8.56 -1.86
CA MET A 28 -5.33 -8.36 -1.77
C MET A 28 -5.79 -8.42 -0.32
N ALA A 29 -6.69 -7.52 0.07
CA ALA A 29 -7.28 -7.52 1.40
C ALA A 29 -8.73 -7.04 1.37
N ASP A 30 -9.49 -7.48 2.37
CA ASP A 30 -10.91 -7.14 2.54
C ASP A 30 -11.14 -5.65 2.88
N LYS A 31 -12.38 -5.18 2.69
CA LYS A 31 -12.88 -3.83 3.04
C LYS A 31 -12.58 -3.44 4.49
N GLY A 32 -12.50 -4.40 5.41
CA GLY A 32 -12.09 -4.18 6.80
C GLY A 32 -10.69 -3.55 6.95
N PHE A 33 -9.81 -3.74 5.97
CA PHE A 33 -8.47 -3.15 5.93
C PHE A 33 -8.41 -1.80 5.21
N CYS A 34 -9.53 -1.28 4.68
CA CYS A 34 -9.55 -0.06 3.89
C CYS A 34 -9.31 1.18 4.76
N SER A 35 -8.05 1.63 4.80
CA SER A 35 -7.63 2.86 5.46
C SER A 35 -6.41 3.47 4.76
N TYR A 36 -6.31 4.79 4.74
CA TYR A 36 -5.15 5.50 4.17
C TYR A 36 -3.82 5.03 4.76
N TYR A 37 -3.80 4.75 6.08
CA TYR A 37 -2.62 4.23 6.77
C TYR A 37 -2.16 2.88 6.19
N ASN A 38 -3.08 1.96 5.90
CA ASN A 38 -2.76 0.65 5.38
C ASN A 38 -2.21 0.73 3.96
N TYR A 39 -2.80 1.57 3.11
CA TYR A 39 -2.29 1.84 1.76
C TYR A 39 -0.88 2.43 1.78
N ASN A 40 -0.68 3.48 2.58
CA ASN A 40 0.61 4.16 2.71
C ASN A 40 1.68 3.22 3.28
N THR A 41 1.33 2.42 4.29
CA THR A 41 2.23 1.43 4.89
C THR A 41 2.64 0.36 3.88
N ALA A 42 1.69 -0.20 3.12
CA ALA A 42 1.97 -1.22 2.12
C ALA A 42 2.89 -0.69 1.01
N LEU A 43 2.59 0.48 0.45
CA LEU A 43 3.37 1.08 -0.64
C LEU A 43 4.76 1.55 -0.18
N LYS A 44 4.86 2.31 0.92
CA LYS A 44 6.12 2.94 1.33
C LYS A 44 7.02 2.02 2.15
N ARG A 45 6.45 1.26 3.10
CA ARG A 45 7.25 0.45 4.04
C ARG A 45 7.49 -0.95 3.52
N TYR A 46 6.47 -1.58 2.96
CA TYR A 46 6.55 -2.95 2.48
C TYR A 46 6.83 -3.05 0.98
N ARG A 47 6.74 -1.93 0.25
CA ARG A 47 7.01 -1.84 -1.19
C ARG A 47 6.16 -2.82 -2.01
N VAL A 48 4.89 -2.99 -1.63
CA VAL A 48 3.91 -3.87 -2.28
C VAL A 48 2.70 -3.09 -2.74
N VAL A 49 1.91 -3.66 -3.65
CA VAL A 49 0.67 -3.07 -4.18
C VAL A 49 -0.53 -3.54 -3.36
N PRO A 50 -1.16 -2.67 -2.53
CA PRO A 50 -2.31 -3.03 -1.71
C PRO A 50 -3.63 -2.90 -2.49
N VAL A 51 -4.20 -4.02 -2.93
CA VAL A 51 -5.53 -4.06 -3.56
C VAL A 51 -6.56 -4.32 -2.46
N ILE A 52 -7.02 -3.26 -1.78
CA ILE A 52 -7.97 -3.35 -0.64
C ILE A 52 -9.37 -2.87 -1.02
N TRP A 53 -10.41 -3.69 -0.87
CA TRP A 53 -11.78 -3.29 -1.24
C TRP A 53 -12.16 -1.92 -0.66
N LEU A 54 -12.66 -1.00 -1.51
CA LEU A 54 -12.98 0.36 -1.06
C LEU A 54 -14.28 0.37 -0.26
N LYS A 55 -14.37 1.29 0.71
CA LYS A 55 -15.63 1.61 1.39
C LYS A 55 -16.47 2.55 0.52
N GLU A 56 -17.79 2.53 0.67
CA GLU A 56 -18.72 3.37 -0.12
C GLU A 56 -18.32 4.86 -0.08
N ASN A 57 -17.80 5.34 1.05
CA ASN A 57 -17.42 6.74 1.24
C ASN A 57 -15.94 7.04 0.87
N MET A 58 -15.23 6.10 0.24
CA MET A 58 -13.85 6.29 -0.23
C MET A 58 -13.75 6.17 -1.74
N SER A 59 -13.16 7.19 -2.37
CA SER A 59 -12.79 7.14 -3.79
C SER A 59 -11.29 6.84 -3.95
N ILE A 60 -10.95 6.18 -5.05
CA ILE A 60 -9.55 5.96 -5.46
C ILE A 60 -8.81 7.29 -5.61
N THR A 61 -9.48 8.33 -6.13
CA THR A 61 -8.90 9.67 -6.32
C THR A 61 -8.50 10.30 -4.99
N LYS A 62 -9.37 10.23 -3.97
CA LYS A 62 -9.09 10.74 -2.62
C LYS A 62 -8.01 9.92 -1.91
N LEU A 63 -7.95 8.62 -2.19
CA LEU A 63 -6.86 7.76 -1.73
C LEU A 63 -5.52 8.17 -2.33
N LEU A 64 -5.45 8.32 -3.65
CA LEU A 64 -4.25 8.70 -4.38
C LEU A 64 -3.76 10.09 -3.98
N SER A 65 -4.66 11.04 -3.74
CA SER A 65 -4.29 12.39 -3.29
C SER A 65 -3.63 12.38 -1.90
N MET A 66 -3.94 11.39 -1.06
CA MET A 66 -3.31 11.22 0.26
C MET A 66 -2.02 10.38 0.21
N ILE A 67 -1.81 9.62 -0.87
CA ILE A 67 -0.57 8.87 -1.10
C ILE A 67 0.47 9.85 -1.67
N SER A 68 1.13 10.58 -0.77
CA SER A 68 2.25 11.43 -1.17
C SER A 68 3.45 10.61 -1.61
N THR A 69 4.20 11.10 -2.60
CA THR A 69 5.52 10.57 -2.92
C THR A 69 6.42 10.63 -1.67
N PRO A 70 7.22 9.58 -1.35
CA PRO A 70 8.13 9.64 -0.21
C PRO A 70 9.10 10.82 -0.33
N LEU A 71 9.17 11.66 0.71
CA LEU A 71 10.07 12.84 0.80
C LEU A 71 11.53 12.49 0.47
N ARG A 72 11.96 11.29 0.87
CA ARG A 72 13.30 10.77 0.59
C ARG A 72 13.66 10.79 -0.91
N CYS A 73 12.68 10.61 -1.79
CA CYS A 73 12.90 10.66 -3.24
C CYS A 73 13.38 12.04 -3.70
N PHE A 74 12.90 13.12 -3.05
CA PHE A 74 13.28 14.49 -3.38
C PHE A 74 14.61 14.89 -2.74
N LEU A 75 14.80 14.54 -1.46
CA LEU A 75 16.01 14.91 -0.72
C LEU A 75 17.27 14.25 -1.28
N GLU A 76 17.18 13.00 -1.73
CA GLU A 76 18.33 12.22 -2.21
C GLU A 76 18.45 12.21 -3.75
N ASN A 77 17.62 12.99 -4.46
CA ASN A 77 17.46 12.96 -5.92
C ASN A 77 17.36 11.51 -6.48
N ASN A 78 16.69 10.63 -5.72
CA ASN A 78 16.68 9.20 -5.96
C ASN A 78 15.61 8.83 -7.01
N THR A 79 15.95 9.08 -8.27
CA THR A 79 15.09 8.85 -9.43
C THR A 79 14.64 7.39 -9.57
N LYS A 80 15.49 6.44 -9.15
CA LYS A 80 15.17 5.00 -9.14
C LYS A 80 14.02 4.71 -8.19
N GLU A 81 14.09 5.17 -6.95
CA GLU A 81 13.04 4.97 -5.96
C GLU A 81 11.73 5.65 -6.37
N LEU A 82 11.83 6.86 -6.94
CA LEU A 82 10.68 7.57 -7.51
C LEU A 82 10.01 6.77 -8.64
N SER A 83 10.80 6.25 -9.58
CA SER A 83 10.29 5.45 -10.69
C SER A 83 9.63 4.16 -10.21
N PHE A 84 10.20 3.53 -9.19
CA PHE A 84 9.66 2.32 -8.58
C PHE A 84 8.34 2.60 -7.86
N PHE A 85 8.27 3.66 -7.05
CA PHE A 85 7.04 4.06 -6.37
C PHE A 85 5.92 4.38 -7.37
N LYS A 86 6.22 5.14 -8.42
CA LYS A 86 5.28 5.43 -9.52
C LYS A 86 4.77 4.15 -10.18
N LYS A 87 5.63 3.14 -10.39
CA LYS A 87 5.21 1.82 -10.92
C LYS A 87 4.21 1.13 -9.99
N LEU A 88 4.46 1.11 -8.68
CA LEU A 88 3.52 0.50 -7.72
C LEU A 88 2.15 1.18 -7.74
N VAL A 89 2.13 2.52 -7.75
CA VAL A 89 0.90 3.31 -7.81
C VAL A 89 0.17 3.08 -9.12
N LYS A 90 0.88 3.02 -10.25
CA LYS A 90 0.29 2.71 -11.56
C LYS A 90 -0.41 1.35 -11.56
N ILE A 91 0.23 0.32 -11.00
CA ILE A 91 -0.38 -1.02 -10.88
C ILE A 91 -1.63 -0.93 -10.00
N LEU A 92 -1.57 -0.22 -8.86
CA LEU A 92 -2.74 -0.05 -7.99
C LEU A 92 -3.94 0.56 -8.74
N VAL A 93 -3.71 1.56 -9.59
CA VAL A 93 -4.75 2.20 -10.39
C VAL A 93 -5.33 1.22 -11.42
N ILE A 94 -4.49 0.43 -12.10
CA ILE A 94 -4.94 -0.57 -13.09
C ILE A 94 -5.87 -1.61 -12.45
N TRP A 95 -5.56 -2.08 -11.23
CA TRP A 95 -6.40 -3.05 -10.52
C TRP A 95 -7.71 -2.46 -9.96
N ARG A 96 -7.94 -1.15 -10.13
CA ARG A 96 -9.06 -0.41 -9.53
C ARG A 96 -9.88 0.39 -10.54
N GLY A 97 -9.38 0.51 -11.76
CA GLY A 97 -10.07 1.10 -12.91
C GLY A 97 -10.71 0.05 -13.78
#